data_AF-A0A5C7F8S5-F1
#
_entry.id   AF-A0A5C7F8S5-F1
#
_cell.length_a   1.000
_cell.length_b   1.000
_cell.length_c   1.000
_cell.angle_alpha   90.00
_cell.angle_beta   90.00
_cell.angle_gamma   90.00
#
_symmetry.space_group_name_H-M   'P 1'
#
loop_
_entity.id
_entity.type
_entity.pdbx_description
1 polymer ?
#
loop_
_entity_poly.entity_id
_entity_poly.type
_entity_poly.pdbx_seq_one_letter_code
_entity_poly.pdbx_strand_id
1 'polypeptide(L)'
;MPALPVLLPLALMAVAIVAALAIGGLFFLKQSGERRANRLYGALLILGGLTQLHFALDFGGWLISDPWLRYLPIYFSLWLPVLLFSHVKISLYPSYQFRWTDMKHLTLPIGQTLYFLAIWLFPSFRHETGRYFYNPFYGGLEQALFLFGWPLYVLFSVLYLRRKRAALNMRSLPRLLWYLRKLLKGVLLFILAYAILSVADVLAFKYLLTDLRSRVWYAGAQALSFTVLLLWLCVYGGQVLVWGRALRVAVQKP
;
A
#
# COMPACT_ATOMS: atom_id res chain seq x y z
N MET A 1 -8.22 -11.05 28.09
CA MET A 1 -8.45 -9.72 27.46
C MET A 1 -7.08 -9.14 27.09
N PRO A 2 -6.92 -8.49 25.93
CA PRO A 2 -5.63 -7.89 25.55
C PRO A 2 -5.26 -6.78 26.53
N ALA A 3 -3.97 -6.67 26.86
CA ALA A 3 -3.49 -5.59 27.71
C ALA A 3 -3.63 -4.22 27.00
N LEU A 4 -3.77 -3.13 27.76
CA LEU A 4 -3.82 -1.74 27.25
C LEU A 4 -2.77 -1.42 26.15
N PRO A 5 -1.48 -1.82 26.25
CA PRO A 5 -0.48 -1.56 25.20
C PRO A 5 -0.78 -2.22 23.84
N VAL A 6 -1.72 -3.16 23.79
CA VAL A 6 -2.17 -3.83 22.56
C VAL A 6 -3.49 -3.22 22.06
N LEU A 7 -4.40 -2.87 22.97
CA LEU A 7 -5.71 -2.32 22.63
C LEU A 7 -5.64 -0.98 21.89
N LEU A 8 -4.78 -0.05 22.34
CA LEU A 8 -4.67 1.26 21.73
C LEU A 8 -4.16 1.18 20.28
N PRO A 9 -3.07 0.46 19.95
CA PRO A 9 -2.68 0.24 18.56
C PRO A 9 -3.80 -0.40 17.74
N LEU A 10 -4.44 -1.46 18.24
CA LEU A 10 -5.52 -2.13 17.51
C LEU A 10 -6.69 -1.20 17.19
N ALA A 11 -7.07 -0.31 18.12
CA ALA A 11 -8.10 0.69 17.88
C ALA A 11 -7.69 1.67 16.76
N LEU A 12 -6.44 2.14 16.76
CA LEU A 12 -5.91 3.00 15.69
C LEU A 12 -5.87 2.27 14.34
N MET A 13 -5.48 0.99 14.35
CA MET A 13 -5.50 0.14 13.15
C MET A 13 -6.92 -0.02 12.62
N ALA A 14 -7.91 -0.26 13.49
CA ALA A 14 -9.31 -0.36 13.12
C ALA A 14 -9.85 0.94 12.50
N VAL A 15 -9.52 2.10 13.09
CA VAL A 15 -9.86 3.41 12.53
C VAL A 15 -9.26 3.58 11.13
N ALA A 16 -7.99 3.21 10.94
CA ALA A 16 -7.34 3.29 9.65
C ALA A 16 -7.99 2.38 8.59
N ILE A 17 -8.38 1.15 8.97
CA ILE A 17 -9.11 0.21 8.11
C ILE A 17 -10.44 0.81 7.68
N VAL A 18 -11.27 1.24 8.62
CA VAL A 18 -12.59 1.82 8.34
C VAL A 18 -12.46 3.06 7.45
N ALA A 19 -11.53 3.96 7.77
CA ALA A 19 -11.27 5.14 6.96
C ALA A 19 -10.85 4.78 5.53
N ALA A 20 -9.97 3.79 5.37
CA ALA A 20 -9.50 3.35 4.06
C ALA A 20 -10.63 2.73 3.22
N LEU A 21 -11.47 1.88 3.81
CA LEU A 21 -12.61 1.28 3.13
C LEU A 21 -13.65 2.34 2.74
N ALA A 22 -14.00 3.25 3.66
CA ALA A 22 -14.99 4.30 3.42
C ALA A 22 -14.51 5.28 2.33
N ILE A 23 -13.31 5.85 2.48
CA ILE A 23 -12.74 6.79 1.51
C ILE A 23 -12.50 6.07 0.18
N GLY A 24 -11.97 4.85 0.21
CA GLY A 24 -11.76 4.03 -0.98
C GLY A 24 -13.04 3.80 -1.77
N GLY A 25 -14.14 3.45 -1.09
CA GLY A 25 -15.47 3.33 -1.69
C GLY A 25 -15.96 4.64 -2.33
N LEU A 26 -15.81 5.77 -1.64
CA LEU A 26 -16.19 7.08 -2.17
C LEU A 26 -15.44 7.46 -3.46
N PHE A 27 -14.20 6.99 -3.64
CA PHE A 27 -13.46 7.22 -4.88
C PHE A 27 -14.05 6.53 -6.12
N PHE A 28 -14.85 5.45 -5.96
CA PHE A 28 -15.59 4.85 -7.06
C PHE A 28 -16.80 5.69 -7.49
N LEU A 29 -17.38 6.44 -6.55
CA LEU A 29 -18.51 7.36 -6.79
C LEU A 29 -18.04 8.74 -7.28
N LYS A 30 -16.76 9.08 -7.08
CA LYS A 30 -16.18 10.37 -7.44
C LYS A 30 -16.19 10.62 -8.95
N GLN A 31 -17.04 11.56 -9.38
CA GLN A 31 -17.17 11.93 -10.80
C GLN A 31 -16.15 12.98 -11.29
N SER A 32 -15.56 13.76 -10.38
CA SER A 32 -14.58 14.80 -10.71
C SER A 32 -13.18 14.23 -10.98
N GLY A 33 -12.37 14.93 -11.80
CA GLY A 33 -11.03 14.46 -12.19
C GLY A 33 -11.06 13.37 -13.26
N GLU A 34 -10.04 12.50 -13.29
CA GLU A 34 -9.94 11.35 -14.18
C GLU A 34 -10.48 10.09 -13.48
N ARG A 35 -11.58 9.53 -14.00
CA ARG A 35 -12.32 8.43 -13.35
C ARG A 35 -11.47 7.18 -13.14
N ARG A 36 -10.60 6.84 -14.11
CA ARG A 36 -9.70 5.67 -13.99
C ARG A 36 -8.68 5.85 -12.88
N ALA A 37 -8.09 7.04 -12.76
CA ALA A 37 -7.19 7.36 -11.65
C ALA A 37 -7.91 7.30 -10.30
N ASN A 38 -9.15 7.78 -10.22
CA ASN A 38 -9.95 7.68 -8.99
C ASN A 38 -10.18 6.22 -8.59
N ARG A 39 -10.58 5.34 -9.52
CA ARG A 39 -10.78 3.90 -9.25
C ARG A 39 -9.51 3.21 -8.78
N LEU A 40 -8.36 3.51 -9.39
CA LEU A 40 -7.07 2.96 -8.96
C LEU A 40 -6.69 3.40 -7.54
N TYR A 41 -6.99 4.65 -7.20
CA TYR A 41 -6.80 5.16 -5.84
C TYR A 41 -7.77 4.53 -4.83
N GLY A 42 -9.04 4.36 -5.22
CA GLY A 42 -10.04 3.65 -4.42
C GLY A 42 -9.61 2.21 -4.16
N ALA A 43 -9.15 1.50 -5.18
CA ALA A 43 -8.60 0.15 -5.04
C ALA A 43 -7.36 0.13 -4.13
N LEU A 44 -6.45 1.10 -4.25
CA LEU A 44 -5.29 1.22 -3.37
C LEU A 44 -5.71 1.30 -1.89
N LEU A 45 -6.70 2.12 -1.57
CA LEU A 45 -7.20 2.26 -0.20
C LEU A 45 -7.91 1.00 0.29
N ILE A 46 -8.76 0.39 -0.52
CA ILE A 46 -9.48 -0.83 -0.13
C ILE A 46 -8.48 -1.97 0.12
N LEU A 47 -7.57 -2.23 -0.82
CA LEU A 47 -6.56 -3.29 -0.67
C LEU A 47 -5.57 -2.96 0.46
N GLY A 48 -5.26 -1.68 0.67
CA GLY A 48 -4.47 -1.22 1.82
C GLY A 48 -5.18 -1.48 3.15
N GLY A 49 -6.50 -1.25 3.22
CA GLY A 49 -7.33 -1.56 4.39
C GLY A 49 -7.41 -3.05 4.68
N LEU A 50 -7.56 -3.90 3.65
CA LEU A 50 -7.53 -5.36 3.80
C LEU A 50 -6.14 -5.86 4.25
N THR A 51 -5.06 -5.29 3.70
CA THR A 51 -3.70 -5.61 4.12
C THR A 51 -3.45 -5.18 5.57
N GLN A 52 -3.98 -4.02 5.97
CA GLN A 52 -3.94 -3.55 7.34
C GLN A 52 -4.75 -4.45 8.29
N LEU A 53 -5.89 -4.99 7.83
CA LEU A 53 -6.64 -5.99 8.59
C LEU A 53 -5.80 -7.24 8.84
N HIS A 54 -5.07 -7.73 7.84
CA HIS A 54 -4.11 -8.83 8.03
C HIS A 54 -3.09 -8.50 9.13
N PHE A 55 -2.49 -7.31 9.10
CA PHE A 55 -1.55 -6.89 10.15
C PHE A 55 -2.20 -6.74 11.52
N ALA A 56 -3.46 -6.30 11.61
CA ALA A 56 -4.17 -6.21 12.88
C ALA A 56 -4.45 -7.61 13.45
N LEU A 57 -4.82 -8.56 12.59
CA LEU A 57 -5.01 -9.96 12.97
C LEU A 57 -3.70 -10.59 13.49
N ASP A 58 -2.57 -10.30 12.83
CA ASP A 58 -1.24 -10.77 13.23
C ASP A 58 -0.82 -10.14 14.58
N PHE A 59 -0.87 -8.81 14.68
CA PHE A 59 -0.47 -8.08 15.89
C PHE A 59 -1.33 -8.43 17.12
N GLY A 60 -2.64 -8.65 16.95
CA GLY A 60 -3.52 -9.08 18.03
C GLY A 60 -3.38 -10.55 18.42
N GLY A 61 -2.54 -11.32 17.73
CA GLY A 61 -2.33 -12.75 18.00
C GLY A 61 -3.44 -13.66 17.47
N TRP A 62 -4.42 -13.14 16.73
CA TRP A 62 -5.54 -13.92 16.22
C TRP A 62 -5.13 -14.94 15.16
N LEU A 63 -4.09 -14.63 14.37
CA LEU A 63 -3.50 -15.60 13.46
C LEU A 63 -2.85 -16.79 14.18
N ILE A 64 -2.54 -16.67 15.47
CA ILE A 64 -1.99 -17.76 16.28
C ILE A 64 -3.12 -18.54 16.94
N SER A 65 -4.05 -17.85 17.61
CA SER A 65 -5.18 -18.49 18.29
C SER A 65 -6.12 -19.18 17.32
N ASP A 66 -6.22 -18.66 16.10
CA ASP A 66 -7.11 -19.16 15.07
C ASP A 66 -6.40 -19.31 13.71
N PRO A 67 -5.69 -20.43 13.48
CA PRO A 67 -4.78 -20.58 12.35
C PRO A 67 -5.44 -20.47 10.97
N TRP A 68 -6.75 -20.73 10.83
CA TRP A 68 -7.40 -20.62 9.52
C TRP A 68 -7.39 -19.17 8.99
N LEU A 69 -7.35 -18.17 9.88
CA LEU A 69 -7.28 -16.76 9.52
C LEU A 69 -6.02 -16.40 8.71
N ARG A 70 -4.94 -17.18 8.85
CA ARG A 70 -3.68 -16.97 8.10
C ARG A 70 -3.86 -17.07 6.59
N TYR A 71 -4.87 -17.81 6.17
CA TYR A 71 -5.13 -18.10 4.76
C TYR A 71 -6.17 -17.18 4.15
N LEU A 72 -6.72 -16.21 4.89
CA LEU A 72 -7.65 -15.24 4.33
C LEU A 72 -6.98 -14.46 3.18
N PRO A 73 -7.63 -14.34 2.00
CA PRO A 73 -7.07 -13.63 0.84
C PRO A 73 -7.26 -12.12 1.00
N ILE A 74 -6.72 -11.57 2.08
CA ILE A 74 -6.81 -10.16 2.46
C ILE A 74 -5.44 -9.46 2.42
N TYR A 75 -4.37 -10.19 2.10
CA TYR A 75 -3.01 -9.66 2.04
C TYR A 75 -2.63 -9.29 0.60
N PHE A 76 -2.60 -7.97 0.31
CA PHE A 76 -2.41 -7.42 -1.05
C PHE A 76 -1.22 -6.47 -1.13
N SER A 77 -0.17 -6.74 -0.36
CA SER A 77 1.00 -5.88 -0.22
C SER A 77 1.64 -5.47 -1.55
N LEU A 78 1.70 -6.38 -2.54
CA LEU A 78 2.34 -6.12 -3.84
C LEU A 78 1.48 -5.27 -4.77
N TRP A 79 0.16 -5.23 -4.58
CA TRP A 79 -0.73 -4.35 -5.35
C TRP A 79 -0.52 -2.88 -5.02
N LEU A 80 -0.22 -2.56 -3.76
CA LEU A 80 -0.22 -1.18 -3.26
C LEU A 80 0.74 -0.24 -4.02
N PRO A 81 2.04 -0.54 -4.18
CA PRO A 81 2.94 0.35 -4.90
C PRO A 81 2.59 0.48 -6.39
N VAL A 82 2.06 -0.60 -6.99
CA VAL A 82 1.63 -0.62 -8.40
C VAL A 82 0.42 0.27 -8.62
N LEU A 83 -0.61 0.15 -7.77
CA LEU A 83 -1.82 0.97 -7.83
C LEU A 83 -1.51 2.45 -7.60
N LEU A 84 -0.62 2.77 -6.65
CA LEU A 84 -0.13 4.14 -6.46
C LEU A 84 0.49 4.68 -7.75
N PHE A 85 1.43 3.94 -8.35
CA PHE A 85 2.09 4.35 -9.57
C PHE A 85 1.10 4.53 -10.73
N SER A 86 0.20 3.57 -10.95
CA SER A 86 -0.82 3.65 -11.99
C SER A 86 -1.76 4.84 -11.77
N HIS A 87 -2.15 5.12 -10.52
CA HIS A 87 -2.91 6.30 -10.16
C HIS A 87 -2.17 7.59 -10.55
N VAL A 88 -0.89 7.73 -10.20
CA VAL A 88 -0.09 8.91 -10.55
C VAL A 88 0.06 9.04 -12.07
N LYS A 89 0.42 7.95 -12.75
CA LYS A 89 0.63 7.93 -14.20
C LYS A 89 -0.62 8.36 -14.96
N ILE A 90 -1.78 7.78 -14.66
CA ILE A 90 -3.05 8.11 -15.34
C ILE A 90 -3.54 9.51 -14.95
N SER A 91 -3.31 9.95 -13.71
CA SER A 91 -3.63 11.34 -13.32
C SER A 91 -2.85 12.37 -14.15
N LEU A 92 -1.57 12.11 -14.44
CA LEU A 92 -0.70 13.01 -15.21
C LEU A 92 -0.92 12.90 -16.73
N TYR A 93 -1.32 11.72 -17.21
CA TYR A 93 -1.52 11.41 -18.63
C TYR A 93 -2.89 10.75 -18.85
N PRO A 94 -3.99 11.53 -18.84
CA PRO A 94 -5.34 10.97 -18.98
C PRO A 94 -5.57 10.27 -20.34
N SER A 95 -4.86 10.64 -21.40
CA SER A 95 -4.97 9.92 -22.69
C SER A 95 -4.28 8.54 -22.68
N TYR A 96 -3.56 8.18 -21.60
CA TYR A 96 -2.88 6.91 -21.51
C TYR A 96 -3.87 5.74 -21.53
N GLN A 97 -3.52 4.72 -22.30
CA GLN A 97 -4.19 3.42 -22.31
C GLN A 97 -3.19 2.36 -21.87
N PHE A 98 -3.63 1.39 -21.06
CA PHE A 98 -2.79 0.27 -20.66
C PHE A 98 -2.32 -0.51 -21.88
N ARG A 99 -1.02 -0.76 -21.95
CA ARG A 99 -0.37 -1.54 -23.01
C ARG A 99 0.07 -2.88 -22.44
N TRP A 100 0.31 -3.85 -23.32
CA TRP A 100 0.88 -5.14 -22.92
C TRP A 100 2.20 -5.00 -22.14
N THR A 101 3.00 -3.98 -22.47
CA THR A 101 4.25 -3.68 -21.74
C THR A 101 4.03 -3.26 -20.28
N ASP A 102 2.82 -2.88 -19.88
CA ASP A 102 2.48 -2.62 -18.49
C ASP A 102 2.19 -3.91 -17.68
N MET A 103 1.95 -5.05 -18.34
CA MET A 103 1.63 -6.31 -17.66
C MET A 103 2.72 -6.76 -16.69
N LYS A 104 3.98 -6.40 -16.95
CA LYS A 104 5.10 -6.65 -16.04
C LYS A 104 4.91 -6.06 -14.64
N HIS A 105 4.12 -4.99 -14.52
CA HIS A 105 3.79 -4.38 -13.23
C HIS A 105 2.70 -5.16 -12.49
N LEU A 106 1.90 -5.95 -13.20
CA LEU A 106 0.76 -6.70 -12.66
C LEU A 106 1.11 -8.16 -12.38
N THR A 107 2.18 -8.72 -12.98
CA THR A 107 2.56 -10.12 -12.81
C THR A 107 2.70 -10.53 -11.34
N LEU A 108 3.47 -9.78 -10.55
CA LEU A 108 3.68 -10.09 -9.14
C LEU A 108 2.42 -9.88 -8.28
N PRO A 109 1.70 -8.76 -8.37
CA PRO A 109 0.44 -8.58 -7.63
C PRO A 109 -0.63 -9.63 -7.97
N ILE A 110 -0.82 -9.96 -9.26
CA ILE A 110 -1.76 -11.00 -9.69
C ILE A 110 -1.33 -12.35 -9.15
N GLY A 111 -0.03 -12.69 -9.27
CA GLY A 111 0.52 -13.93 -8.72
C GLY A 111 0.28 -14.05 -7.22
N GLN A 112 0.48 -12.97 -6.45
CA GLN A 112 0.18 -12.93 -5.01
C GLN A 112 -1.30 -13.20 -4.73
N THR A 113 -2.20 -12.52 -5.44
CA THR A 113 -3.65 -12.73 -5.25
C THR A 113 -4.06 -14.16 -5.57
N LEU A 114 -3.58 -14.72 -6.69
CA LEU A 114 -3.87 -16.11 -7.07
C LEU A 114 -3.31 -17.10 -6.05
N TYR A 115 -2.09 -16.86 -5.55
CA TYR A 115 -1.49 -17.68 -4.50
C TYR A 115 -2.36 -17.71 -3.23
N PHE A 116 -2.78 -16.56 -2.71
CA PHE A 116 -3.62 -16.51 -1.51
C PHE A 116 -5.01 -17.10 -1.72
N LEU A 117 -5.62 -16.87 -2.89
CA LEU A 117 -6.90 -17.50 -3.24
C LEU A 117 -6.78 -19.02 -3.31
N ALA A 118 -5.68 -19.53 -3.89
CA ALA A 118 -5.45 -20.97 -4.02
C ALA A 118 -5.31 -21.65 -2.65
N ILE A 119 -4.46 -21.13 -1.75
CA ILE A 119 -4.28 -21.73 -0.42
C ILE A 119 -5.50 -21.54 0.50
N TRP A 120 -6.33 -20.53 0.23
CA TRP A 120 -7.60 -20.34 0.92
C TRP A 120 -8.62 -21.41 0.52
N LEU A 121 -8.84 -21.58 -0.79
CA LEU A 121 -9.82 -22.51 -1.37
C LEU A 121 -9.41 -23.98 -1.24
N PHE A 122 -8.11 -24.28 -1.35
CA PHE A 122 -7.59 -25.64 -1.37
C PHE A 122 -6.65 -25.87 -0.18
N PRO A 123 -7.16 -26.47 0.92
CA PRO A 123 -6.34 -26.76 2.10
C PRO A 123 -5.10 -27.61 1.83
N SER A 124 -5.13 -28.46 0.80
CA SER A 124 -3.99 -29.27 0.36
C SER A 124 -2.80 -28.47 -0.15
N PHE A 125 -2.99 -27.20 -0.54
CA PHE A 125 -1.91 -26.30 -0.95
C PHE A 125 -1.31 -25.51 0.21
N ARG A 126 -1.84 -25.68 1.43
CA ARG A 126 -1.31 -25.01 2.62
C ARG A 126 -0.05 -25.74 3.05
N HIS A 127 1.04 -25.01 3.18
CA HIS A 127 2.25 -25.56 3.75
C HIS A 127 2.16 -25.61 5.27
N GLU A 128 2.51 -26.75 5.88
CA GLU A 128 2.47 -26.98 7.33
C GLU A 128 3.53 -26.14 8.08
N THR A 129 4.66 -25.84 7.44
CA THR A 129 5.83 -25.20 8.06
C THR A 129 6.04 -23.76 7.59
N GLY A 130 5.20 -22.84 8.09
CA GLY A 130 5.53 -21.41 8.19
C GLY A 130 5.89 -20.64 6.90
N ARG A 131 6.37 -19.40 7.08
CA ARG A 131 6.76 -18.48 6.00
C ARG A 131 8.03 -19.00 5.30
N TYR A 132 7.89 -19.62 4.13
CA TYR A 132 9.05 -19.98 3.30
C TYR A 132 9.77 -18.72 2.82
N PHE A 133 11.06 -18.61 3.15
CA PHE A 133 11.85 -17.43 2.80
C PHE A 133 11.82 -17.13 1.29
N TYR A 134 11.89 -18.17 0.45
CA TYR A 134 11.97 -18.05 -1.01
C TYR A 134 10.63 -17.93 -1.73
N ASN A 135 9.50 -17.97 -1.02
CA ASN A 135 8.21 -17.79 -1.67
C ASN A 135 8.01 -16.29 -1.98
N PRO A 136 7.86 -15.90 -3.27
CA PRO A 136 7.74 -14.49 -3.67
C PRO A 136 6.41 -13.85 -3.23
N PHE A 137 5.46 -14.64 -2.75
CA PHE A 137 4.13 -14.21 -2.37
C PHE A 137 3.86 -14.27 -0.86
N TYR A 138 4.72 -14.96 -0.09
CA TYR A 138 4.58 -15.07 1.35
C TYR A 138 5.90 -15.42 2.04
N GLY A 139 6.49 -14.47 2.77
CA GLY A 139 7.72 -14.70 3.53
C GLY A 139 8.77 -13.62 3.31
N GLY A 140 10.04 -13.99 3.40
CA GLY A 140 11.16 -13.05 3.32
C GLY A 140 11.32 -12.39 1.95
N LEU A 141 11.16 -13.16 0.87
CA LEU A 141 11.23 -12.63 -0.49
C LEU A 141 10.07 -11.68 -0.79
N GLU A 142 8.85 -12.01 -0.38
CA GLU A 142 7.71 -11.10 -0.49
C GLU A 142 7.98 -9.80 0.29
N GLN A 143 8.47 -9.89 1.53
CA GLN A 143 8.81 -8.72 2.33
C GLN A 143 9.87 -7.85 1.63
N ALA A 144 10.88 -8.47 1.02
CA ALA A 144 11.87 -7.74 0.23
C ALA A 144 11.22 -7.05 -1.00
N LEU A 145 10.38 -7.76 -1.76
CA LEU A 145 9.66 -7.21 -2.91
C LEU A 145 8.77 -6.03 -2.49
N PHE A 146 8.10 -6.13 -1.33
CA PHE A 146 7.32 -5.04 -0.77
C PHE A 146 8.21 -3.84 -0.42
N LEU A 147 9.28 -4.05 0.33
CA LEU A 147 10.20 -2.99 0.79
C LEU A 147 10.90 -2.26 -0.38
N PHE A 148 11.33 -2.99 -1.41
CA PHE A 148 11.96 -2.40 -2.59
C PHE A 148 10.93 -1.85 -3.59
N GLY A 149 9.75 -2.44 -3.66
CA GLY A 149 8.69 -2.05 -4.59
C GLY A 149 8.22 -0.62 -4.37
N TRP A 150 7.90 -0.25 -3.13
CA TRP A 150 7.45 1.11 -2.81
C TRP A 150 8.39 2.24 -3.25
N PRO A 151 9.67 2.29 -2.81
CA PRO A 151 10.58 3.35 -3.22
C PRO A 151 10.82 3.35 -4.74
N LEU A 152 10.86 2.17 -5.38
CA LEU A 152 11.01 2.07 -6.83
C LEU A 152 9.81 2.67 -7.59
N TYR A 153 8.58 2.33 -7.19
CA TYR A 153 7.37 2.87 -7.82
C TYR A 153 7.13 4.35 -7.48
N VAL A 154 7.57 4.82 -6.31
CA VAL A 154 7.63 6.25 -6.00
C VAL A 154 8.64 6.96 -6.90
N LEU A 155 9.83 6.40 -7.11
CA LEU A 155 10.84 6.93 -8.03
C LEU A 155 10.26 7.06 -9.45
N PHE A 156 9.65 6.00 -9.97
CA PHE A 156 8.98 6.05 -11.28
C PHE A 156 7.91 7.15 -11.33
N SER A 157 7.07 7.24 -10.31
CA SER A 157 6.05 8.30 -10.20
C SER A 157 6.65 9.71 -10.23
N VAL A 158 7.78 9.93 -9.54
CA VAL A 158 8.51 11.21 -9.52
C VAL A 158 9.10 11.52 -10.89
N LEU A 159 9.65 10.54 -11.62
CA LEU A 159 10.17 10.74 -12.96
C LEU A 159 9.06 11.21 -13.93
N TYR A 160 7.87 10.60 -13.88
CA TYR A 160 6.71 11.04 -14.66
C TYR A 160 6.24 12.44 -14.27
N LEU A 161 6.24 12.76 -12.97
CA LEU A 161 5.91 14.08 -12.44
C LEU A 161 6.88 15.15 -12.98
N ARG A 162 8.20 14.87 -12.96
CA ARG A 162 9.26 15.76 -13.47
C ARG A 162 9.09 15.99 -14.96
N ARG A 163 8.89 14.92 -15.74
CA ARG A 163 8.66 15.00 -17.19
C ARG A 163 7.41 15.84 -17.53
N LYS A 164 6.30 15.62 -16.83
CA LYS A 164 5.07 16.39 -17.05
C LYS A 164 5.26 17.87 -16.73
N ARG A 165 5.99 18.18 -15.64
CA ARG A 165 6.31 19.56 -15.27
C ARG A 165 7.13 20.26 -16.35
N ALA A 166 8.15 19.60 -16.88
CA ALA A 166 8.99 20.16 -17.95
C ALA A 166 8.16 20.44 -19.21
N ALA A 167 7.27 19.52 -19.59
CA ALA A 167 6.42 19.67 -20.78
C ALA A 167 5.40 20.81 -20.68
N LEU A 168 4.94 21.17 -19.47
CA LEU A 168 3.91 22.19 -19.30
C LEU A 168 4.44 23.63 -19.44
N ASN A 169 5.75 23.86 -19.31
CA ASN A 169 6.40 25.17 -19.41
C ASN A 169 5.68 26.33 -18.67
N MET A 170 4.98 26.04 -17.56
CA MET A 170 4.23 27.03 -16.77
C MET A 170 5.01 27.48 -15.53
N ARG A 171 4.92 28.77 -15.19
CA ARG A 171 5.53 29.35 -13.98
C ARG A 171 4.93 28.79 -12.68
N SER A 172 3.63 28.49 -12.66
CA SER A 172 2.94 27.93 -11.48
C SER A 172 2.70 26.43 -11.63
N LEU A 173 2.85 25.69 -10.53
CA LEU A 173 2.62 24.25 -10.50
C LEU A 173 1.09 24.01 -10.49
N PRO A 174 0.52 23.31 -11.49
CA PRO A 174 -0.89 22.94 -11.43
C PRO A 174 -1.21 22.23 -10.12
N ARG A 175 -2.38 22.54 -9.54
CA ARG A 175 -2.82 22.01 -8.25
C ARG A 175 -2.67 20.49 -8.14
N LEU A 176 -2.94 19.76 -9.24
CA LEU A 176 -2.73 18.32 -9.34
C LEU A 176 -1.27 17.89 -9.10
N LEU A 177 -0.31 18.54 -9.74
CA LEU A 177 1.11 18.24 -9.55
C LEU A 177 1.55 18.52 -8.11
N TRP A 178 0.97 19.53 -7.46
CA TRP A 178 1.23 19.82 -6.04
C TRP A 178 0.71 18.68 -5.13
N TYR A 179 -0.55 18.26 -5.33
CA TYR A 179 -1.15 17.15 -4.58
C TYR A 179 -0.35 15.85 -4.77
N LEU A 180 -0.06 15.46 -6.02
CA LEU A 180 0.72 14.25 -6.30
C LEU A 180 2.12 14.31 -5.69
N ARG A 181 2.79 15.48 -5.72
CA ARG A 181 4.08 15.64 -5.05
C ARG A 181 3.97 15.44 -3.53
N LYS A 182 2.95 15.99 -2.89
CA LYS A 182 2.72 15.81 -1.44
C LYS A 182 2.47 14.34 -1.13
N LEU A 183 1.57 13.69 -1.86
CA LEU A 183 1.28 12.26 -1.75
C LEU A 183 2.57 11.43 -1.77
N LEU A 184 3.39 11.58 -2.82
CA LEU A 184 4.61 10.81 -3.02
C LEU A 184 5.66 11.06 -1.92
N LYS A 185 5.80 12.31 -1.45
CA LYS A 185 6.71 12.64 -0.34
C LYS A 185 6.30 11.96 0.96
N GLY A 186 5.01 12.01 1.31
CA GLY A 186 4.52 11.36 2.53
C GLY A 186 4.60 9.84 2.45
N VAL A 187 4.24 9.26 1.30
CA VAL A 187 4.42 7.81 1.05
C VAL A 187 5.89 7.40 1.25
N LEU A 188 6.83 8.14 0.65
CA LEU A 188 8.26 7.83 0.78
C LEU A 188 8.75 7.92 2.22
N LEU A 189 8.30 8.93 2.97
CA LEU A 189 8.68 9.12 4.37
C LEU A 189 8.21 7.92 5.23
N PHE A 190 6.93 7.55 5.12
CA PHE A 190 6.37 6.50 5.97
C PHE A 190 6.82 5.11 5.57
N ILE A 191 7.04 4.84 4.27
CA ILE A 191 7.63 3.55 3.88
C ILE A 191 9.09 3.45 4.30
N LEU A 192 9.86 4.54 4.31
CA LEU A 192 11.23 4.51 4.81
C LEU A 192 11.26 4.19 6.30
N ALA A 193 10.34 4.74 7.08
CA ALA A 193 10.19 4.39 8.50
C ALA A 193 9.88 2.89 8.68
N TYR A 194 8.91 2.36 7.92
CA TYR A 194 8.58 0.92 7.92
C TYR A 194 9.79 0.05 7.50
N ALA A 195 10.55 0.50 6.50
CA ALA A 195 11.72 -0.21 5.98
C ALA A 195 12.85 -0.25 7.01
N ILE A 196 13.13 0.86 7.70
CA ILE A 196 14.14 0.90 8.77
C ILE A 196 13.80 -0.11 9.86
N LEU A 197 12.54 -0.15 10.31
CA LEU A 197 12.10 -1.15 11.30
C LEU A 197 12.26 -2.56 10.72
N SER A 198 11.73 -2.83 9.53
CA SER A 198 11.84 -4.17 8.94
C SER A 198 13.29 -4.65 8.72
N VAL A 199 14.21 -3.76 8.37
CA VAL A 199 15.63 -4.10 8.21
C VAL A 199 16.29 -4.30 9.59
N ALA A 200 16.00 -3.47 10.57
CA ALA A 200 16.51 -3.62 11.93
C ALA A 200 16.12 -4.98 12.54
N ASP A 201 14.89 -5.44 12.29
CA ASP A 201 14.40 -6.76 12.69
C ASP A 201 15.25 -7.89 12.09
N VAL A 202 15.46 -7.86 10.78
CA VAL A 202 16.28 -8.85 10.07
C VAL A 202 17.73 -8.84 10.56
N LEU A 203 18.31 -7.65 10.79
CA LEU A 203 19.68 -7.52 11.28
C LEU A 203 19.80 -8.02 12.72
N ALA A 204 18.87 -7.68 13.61
CA ALA A 204 18.88 -8.15 14.99
C ALA A 204 18.70 -9.67 15.08
N PHE A 205 17.80 -10.24 14.27
CA PHE A 205 17.63 -11.69 14.19
C PHE A 205 18.89 -12.38 13.69
N LYS A 206 19.52 -11.85 12.62
CA LYS A 206 20.70 -12.47 11.98
C LYS A 206 21.99 -12.32 12.78
N TYR A 207 22.25 -11.15 13.36
CA TYR A 207 23.55 -10.83 13.97
C TYR A 207 23.53 -10.83 15.49
N LEU A 208 22.37 -10.62 16.11
CA LEU A 208 22.22 -10.54 17.57
C LEU A 208 21.37 -11.69 18.15
N LEU A 209 20.92 -12.64 17.30
CA LEU A 209 20.05 -13.76 17.67
C LEU A 209 18.82 -13.34 18.50
N THR A 210 18.35 -12.11 18.28
CA THR A 210 17.26 -11.52 19.06
C THR A 210 16.06 -11.31 18.15
N ASP A 211 14.94 -11.93 18.50
CA ASP A 211 13.66 -11.69 17.83
C ASP A 211 13.02 -10.40 18.35
N LEU A 212 13.14 -9.31 17.59
CA LEU A 212 12.53 -8.04 17.97
C LEU A 212 10.99 -8.10 17.90
N ARG A 213 10.39 -8.95 17.06
CA ARG A 213 8.92 -9.10 16.98
C ARG A 213 8.33 -9.72 18.23
N SER A 214 9.11 -10.46 19.00
CA SER A 214 8.68 -10.95 20.32
C SER A 214 8.44 -9.80 21.32
N ARG A 215 9.00 -8.61 21.09
CA ARG A 215 8.83 -7.43 21.94
C ARG A 215 7.62 -6.63 21.49
N VAL A 216 6.61 -6.55 22.37
CA VAL A 216 5.32 -5.88 22.10
C VAL A 216 5.47 -4.46 21.55
N TRP A 217 6.38 -3.65 22.10
CA TRP A 217 6.60 -2.27 21.65
C TRP A 217 7.11 -2.21 20.20
N TYR A 218 7.95 -3.17 19.80
CA TYR A 218 8.56 -3.22 18.49
C TYR A 218 7.58 -3.74 17.44
N ALA A 219 6.88 -4.83 17.75
CA ALA A 219 5.78 -5.33 16.93
C ALA A 219 4.70 -4.25 16.73
N GLY A 220 4.38 -3.50 17.79
CA GLY A 220 3.46 -2.37 17.74
C GLY A 220 3.98 -1.24 16.84
N ALA A 221 5.25 -0.85 16.98
CA ALA A 221 5.87 0.17 16.13
C ALA A 221 5.87 -0.23 14.64
N GLN A 222 6.19 -1.49 14.33
CA GLN A 222 6.17 -2.01 12.96
C GLN A 222 4.75 -1.99 12.37
N ALA A 223 3.75 -2.52 13.09
CA ALA A 223 2.35 -2.49 12.66
C ALA A 223 1.81 -1.05 12.50
N LEU A 224 2.14 -0.16 13.44
CA LEU A 224 1.74 1.24 13.40
C LEU A 224 2.43 2.03 12.28
N SER A 225 3.64 1.68 11.88
CA SER A 225 4.32 2.37 10.79
C SER A 225 3.58 2.22 9.44
N PHE A 226 3.02 1.04 9.13
CA PHE A 226 2.13 0.89 7.98
C PHE A 226 0.77 1.57 8.21
N THR A 227 0.25 1.54 9.45
CA THR A 227 -0.98 2.26 9.83
C THR A 227 -0.89 3.75 9.49
N VAL A 228 0.24 4.39 9.81
CA VAL A 228 0.49 5.81 9.52
C VAL A 228 0.57 6.06 8.00
N LEU A 229 1.20 5.16 7.23
CA LEU A 229 1.17 5.22 5.78
C LEU A 229 -0.26 5.17 5.24
N LEU A 230 -1.09 4.26 5.74
CA LEU A 230 -2.48 4.12 5.32
C LEU A 230 -3.31 5.36 5.70
N LEU A 231 -3.15 5.87 6.93
CA LEU A 231 -3.78 7.12 7.35
C LEU A 231 -3.36 8.31 6.50
N TRP A 232 -2.09 8.39 6.10
CA TRP A 232 -1.62 9.42 5.18
C TRP A 232 -2.33 9.34 3.82
N LEU A 233 -2.50 8.13 3.28
CA LEU A 233 -3.29 7.92 2.07
C LEU A 233 -4.76 8.35 2.31
N CYS A 234 -5.38 7.97 3.42
CA CYS A 234 -6.73 8.40 3.78
C CYS A 234 -6.86 9.93 3.86
N VAL A 235 -5.93 10.62 4.53
CA VAL A 235 -5.92 12.09 4.64
C VAL A 235 -5.81 12.72 3.26
N TYR A 236 -4.86 12.26 2.43
CA TYR A 236 -4.75 12.72 1.05
C TYR A 236 -6.05 12.48 0.27
N GLY A 237 -6.63 11.29 0.37
CA GLY A 237 -7.86 10.90 -0.29
C GLY A 237 -9.03 11.79 0.11
N GLY A 238 -9.19 12.03 1.41
CA GLY A 238 -10.20 12.95 1.97
C GLY A 238 -10.02 14.37 1.44
N GLN A 239 -8.80 14.90 1.42
CA GLN A 239 -8.52 16.22 0.85
C GLN A 239 -8.88 16.30 -0.63
N VAL A 240 -8.61 15.25 -1.40
CA VAL A 240 -8.97 15.17 -2.83
C VAL A 240 -10.48 15.02 -3.05
N LEU A 241 -11.21 14.34 -2.15
CA LEU A 241 -12.67 14.25 -2.21
C LEU A 241 -13.32 15.61 -1.93
N VAL A 242 -12.88 16.31 -0.88
CA VAL A 242 -13.46 17.59 -0.46
C VAL A 242 -13.06 18.73 -1.40
N TRP A 243 -11.77 18.84 -1.73
CA TRP A 243 -11.21 20.01 -2.44
C TRP A 243 -10.78 19.72 -3.88
N GLY A 244 -10.83 18.48 -4.35
CA GLY A 244 -10.30 18.06 -5.65
C GLY A 244 -11.27 18.16 -6.83
N ARG A 245 -12.32 19.00 -6.75
CA ARG A 245 -13.38 19.11 -7.77
C ARG A 245 -12.86 19.47 -9.18
N ALA A 246 -11.69 20.11 -9.30
CA ALA A 246 -11.09 20.54 -10.57
C ALA A 246 -9.62 20.08 -10.77
N LEU A 247 -9.23 18.90 -10.26
CA LEU A 247 -7.88 18.37 -10.51
C LEU A 247 -7.79 17.76 -11.92
N ARG A 248 -7.57 18.60 -12.93
CA ARG A 248 -7.21 18.19 -14.30
C ARG A 248 -6.02 19.01 -14.78
N VAL A 249 -5.12 18.39 -15.53
CA VAL A 249 -4.20 19.14 -16.39
C VAL A 249 -4.99 19.50 -17.64
N ALA A 250 -5.10 20.79 -17.97
CA ALA A 250 -5.69 21.21 -19.23
C ALA A 250 -4.96 20.50 -20.38
N VAL A 251 -5.73 19.88 -21.28
CA VAL A 251 -5.16 19.28 -22.49
C VAL A 251 -4.78 20.44 -23.39
N GLN A 252 -3.48 20.67 -23.60
CA GLN A 252 -3.04 21.46 -24.75
C GLN A 252 -3.45 20.66 -25.99
N LYS A 253 -4.36 21.23 -26.79
CA LYS A 253 -4.54 20.78 -28.17
C LYS A 253 -3.19 20.96 -28.89
N PRO A 254 -2.78 19.99 -29.72
CA PRO A 254 -1.59 20.13 -30.54
C PRO A 254 -1.67 21.37 -31.42
#